data_AF-A0A661Z338-F1
#
_entry.id   AF-A0A661Z338-F1
#
_cell.length_a   1.000
_cell.length_b   1.000
_cell.length_c   1.000
_cell.angle_alpha   90.00
_cell.angle_beta   90.00
_cell.angle_gamma   90.00
#
_symmetry.space_group_name_H-M   'P 1'
#
loop_
_entity.id
_entity.type
_entity.pdbx_description
1 polymer ?
#
loop_
_entity_poly.entity_id
_entity_poly.type
_entity_poly.pdbx_seq_one_letter_code
_entity_poly.pdbx_strand_id
1 'polypeptide(L)'
;MIEHIDSGLQALTTDTVLSKLLPDTVDIISLFNNHLLQADSINPSPIVHSSFNTFFYWLLSISILIVFAKVTYYKQFSMSFLSNFSQRNYSLLQQLGDTIRHPLNLILLIVYIISGALFLSIISYDYINQETYTINSLVFQNIIIISGVVLSTIIIAEFFRYLFQIDILISTYYESTVQSYNLSSLILTLGIWFIIFSGIEIATIIILGLLTMQYLYRIYNLLIHIRIKNKYSLFHYIIYICTVEILPLIIATKLYFVMVLQ
;
A
#
# COMPACT_ATOMS: atom_id res chain seq x y z
N MET A 1 -53.29 30.67 85.68
CA MET A 1 -52.83 31.59 86.73
C MET A 1 -51.48 32.11 86.29
N ILE A 2 -51.44 33.42 86.02
CA ILE A 2 -50.28 34.30 85.88
C ILE A 2 -49.57 34.31 84.52
N GLU A 3 -49.93 35.37 83.77
CA GLU A 3 -49.14 36.07 82.77
C GLU A 3 -47.72 36.39 83.28
N HIS A 4 -46.72 36.33 82.40
CA HIS A 4 -45.84 37.49 82.23
C HIS A 4 -45.14 37.47 80.88
N ILE A 5 -45.43 38.53 80.13
CA ILE A 5 -44.72 39.07 78.98
C ILE A 5 -43.46 39.79 79.50
N ASP A 6 -42.32 39.58 78.82
CA ASP A 6 -41.38 40.57 78.22
C ASP A 6 -39.96 39.94 78.10
N SER A 7 -39.40 39.76 76.91
CA SER A 7 -38.68 40.72 76.04
C SER A 7 -37.15 40.55 76.16
N GLY A 8 -36.48 40.37 75.00
CA GLY A 8 -35.04 40.14 74.90
C GLY A 8 -34.69 39.04 73.88
N LEU A 9 -34.91 39.27 72.58
CA LEU A 9 -33.88 39.79 71.66
C LEU A 9 -32.68 38.85 71.50
N GLN A 10 -32.67 38.04 70.43
CA GLN A 10 -31.52 37.96 69.49
C GLN A 10 -31.78 37.02 68.30
N ALA A 11 -31.57 37.61 67.12
CA ALA A 11 -31.12 36.99 65.87
C ALA A 11 -32.07 36.01 65.15
N LEU A 12 -33.09 36.55 64.47
CA LEU A 12 -33.70 35.85 63.33
C LEU A 12 -34.28 36.81 62.29
N THR A 13 -33.42 37.62 61.67
CA THR A 13 -33.71 38.39 60.43
C THR A 13 -32.34 38.65 59.80
N THR A 14 -32.06 38.35 58.52
CA THR A 14 -32.58 39.05 57.34
C THR A 14 -32.02 38.39 56.06
N ASP A 15 -32.67 37.35 55.51
CA ASP A 15 -32.24 36.76 54.23
C ASP A 15 -33.26 36.91 53.09
N THR A 16 -34.33 37.68 53.26
CA THR A 16 -35.47 37.61 52.32
C THR A 16 -35.97 38.93 51.74
N VAL A 17 -35.21 40.04 51.81
CA VAL A 17 -35.70 41.33 51.23
C VAL A 17 -34.68 42.13 50.41
N LEU A 18 -33.40 41.72 50.28
CA LEU A 18 -32.38 42.53 49.58
C LEU A 18 -31.96 41.99 48.20
N SER A 19 -32.89 41.52 47.36
CA SER A 19 -32.59 41.03 46.01
C SER A 19 -33.26 41.83 44.87
N LYS A 20 -33.76 43.05 45.14
CA LYS A 20 -34.55 43.78 44.13
C LYS A 20 -34.18 45.24 43.84
N LEU A 21 -33.04 45.73 44.30
CA LEU A 21 -32.58 47.08 44.01
C LEU A 21 -31.04 47.10 43.94
N LEU A 22 -30.48 46.93 42.74
CA LEU A 22 -29.22 47.55 42.30
C LEU A 22 -29.03 47.26 40.79
N PRO A 23 -29.09 48.29 39.93
CA PRO A 23 -28.77 48.16 38.51
C PRO A 23 -27.26 48.23 38.28
N ASP A 24 -26.80 47.53 37.24
CA ASP A 24 -25.54 47.70 36.51
C ASP A 24 -24.26 47.79 37.35
N THR A 25 -23.76 46.63 37.80
CA THR A 25 -22.33 46.50 38.11
C THR A 25 -21.54 46.53 36.80
N VAL A 26 -20.97 47.70 36.53
CA VAL A 26 -19.88 47.98 35.60
C VAL A 26 -18.94 46.78 35.47
N ASP A 27 -18.85 46.21 34.28
CA ASP A 27 -17.78 45.30 33.89
C ASP A 27 -16.45 46.03 34.09
N ILE A 28 -15.76 45.72 35.18
CA ILE A 28 -14.36 46.08 35.34
C ILE A 28 -13.61 45.18 34.36
N ILE A 29 -13.43 45.68 33.13
CA ILE A 29 -12.50 45.13 32.15
C ILE A 29 -11.11 45.27 32.75
N SER A 30 -10.69 44.24 33.49
CA SER A 30 -9.33 44.10 33.97
C SER A 30 -8.41 43.94 32.75
N LEU A 31 -7.71 45.01 32.40
CA LEU A 31 -6.63 45.04 31.40
C LEU A 31 -5.52 44.01 31.70
N PHE A 32 -5.49 43.44 32.91
CA PHE A 32 -4.52 42.45 33.36
C PHE A 32 -5.03 41.00 33.31
N ASN A 33 -6.31 40.75 33.02
CA ASN A 33 -6.81 39.37 32.84
C ASN A 33 -6.50 38.80 31.45
N ASN A 34 -6.07 39.62 30.50
CA ASN A 34 -5.67 39.19 29.15
C ASN A 34 -4.32 38.46 29.10
N HIS A 35 -3.60 38.36 30.23
CA HIS A 35 -2.33 37.63 30.34
C HIS A 35 -2.45 36.36 31.20
N LEU A 36 -3.65 36.01 31.69
CA LEU A 36 -3.88 34.64 32.09
C LEU A 36 -3.85 33.81 30.82
N LEU A 37 -2.69 33.20 30.56
CA LEU A 37 -2.54 32.09 29.63
C LEU A 37 -3.64 31.10 30.00
N GLN A 38 -4.76 31.21 29.29
CA GLN A 38 -5.72 30.14 29.18
C GLN A 38 -4.89 29.05 28.55
N ALA A 39 -4.36 28.16 29.39
CA ALA A 39 -3.78 26.91 28.94
C ALA A 39 -4.94 26.24 28.25
N ASP A 40 -5.01 26.46 26.95
CA ASP A 40 -5.93 25.77 26.06
C ASP A 40 -5.69 24.32 26.44
N SER A 41 -6.66 23.72 27.11
CA SER A 41 -6.59 22.34 27.52
C SER A 41 -6.73 21.56 26.23
N ILE A 42 -5.64 21.55 25.46
CA ILE A 42 -5.32 20.55 24.47
C ILE A 42 -5.32 19.30 25.33
N ASN A 43 -6.50 18.69 25.50
CA ASN A 43 -6.57 17.27 25.70
C ASN A 43 -5.78 16.74 24.51
N PRO A 44 -4.57 16.19 24.69
CA PRO A 44 -3.98 15.45 23.61
C PRO A 44 -4.92 14.25 23.49
N SER A 45 -5.91 14.34 22.60
CA SER A 45 -6.49 13.13 22.04
C SER A 45 -5.26 12.34 21.59
N PRO A 46 -5.05 11.12 22.09
CA PRO A 46 -3.88 10.35 21.69
C PRO A 46 -3.90 10.34 20.17
N ILE A 47 -2.92 10.97 19.54
CA ILE A 47 -2.78 10.94 18.09
C ILE A 47 -2.62 9.46 17.79
N VAL A 48 -3.70 8.86 17.30
CA VAL A 48 -3.77 7.44 17.09
C VAL A 48 -2.83 7.14 15.93
N HIS A 49 -1.56 6.87 16.22
CA HIS A 49 -0.55 6.31 15.31
C HIS A 49 -0.93 4.89 14.80
N SER A 50 -2.21 4.47 14.90
CA SER A 50 -2.65 3.12 14.54
C SER A 50 -2.49 2.81 13.06
N SER A 51 -2.51 3.84 12.21
CA SER A 51 -2.42 3.66 10.76
C SER A 51 -1.07 3.09 10.34
N PHE A 52 0.01 3.72 10.81
CA PHE A 52 1.38 3.26 10.58
C PHE A 52 1.64 1.88 11.18
N ASN A 53 1.08 1.58 12.35
CA ASN A 53 1.22 0.26 12.97
C ASN A 53 0.63 -0.85 12.08
N THR A 54 -0.49 -0.58 11.42
CA THR A 54 -1.15 -1.56 10.54
C THR A 54 -0.30 -1.87 9.31
N PHE A 55 0.23 -0.86 8.62
CA PHE A 55 1.14 -1.06 7.49
C PHE A 55 2.42 -1.81 7.89
N PHE A 56 2.95 -1.52 9.07
CA PHE A 56 4.11 -2.20 9.62
C PHE A 56 3.87 -3.70 9.84
N TYR A 57 2.71 -4.09 10.40
CA TYR A 57 2.38 -5.51 10.60
C TYR A 57 2.24 -6.27 9.28
N TRP A 58 1.61 -5.66 8.26
CA TRP A 58 1.56 -6.24 6.92
C TRP A 58 2.95 -6.43 6.33
N LEU A 59 3.82 -5.41 6.42
CA LEU A 59 5.18 -5.48 5.91
C LEU A 59 6.02 -6.56 6.62
N LEU A 60 5.87 -6.66 7.94
CA LEU A 60 6.56 -7.66 8.74
C LEU A 60 6.11 -9.07 8.36
N SER A 61 4.80 -9.29 8.14
CA SER A 61 4.25 -10.56 7.66
C SER A 61 4.84 -10.98 6.30
N ILE A 62 4.88 -10.06 5.34
CA ILE A 62 5.46 -10.30 4.01
C ILE A 62 6.97 -10.58 4.11
N SER A 63 7.69 -9.86 4.96
CA SER A 63 9.12 -10.06 5.17
C SER A 63 9.42 -11.45 5.74
N ILE A 64 8.62 -11.93 6.70
CA ILE A 64 8.71 -13.30 7.22
C ILE A 64 8.49 -14.31 6.11
N LEU A 65 7.50 -14.10 5.23
CA LEU A 65 7.21 -15.00 4.13
C LEU A 65 8.39 -15.10 3.13
N ILE A 66 9.06 -13.99 2.84
CA ILE A 66 10.28 -13.97 2.00
C ILE A 66 11.42 -14.73 2.67
N VAL A 67 11.65 -14.50 3.98
CA VAL A 67 12.69 -15.22 4.73
C VAL A 67 12.40 -16.72 4.73
N PHE A 68 11.15 -17.12 4.96
CA PHE A 68 10.71 -18.50 4.88
C PHE A 68 10.96 -19.12 3.50
N ALA A 69 10.64 -18.40 2.42
CA ALA A 69 10.91 -18.85 1.05
C ALA A 69 12.42 -19.02 0.80
N LYS A 70 13.25 -18.09 1.27
CA LYS A 70 14.71 -18.14 1.15
C LYS A 70 15.31 -19.30 1.93
N VAL A 71 14.84 -19.57 3.14
CA VAL A 71 15.36 -20.69 3.96
C VAL A 71 14.96 -22.03 3.35
N THR A 72 13.71 -22.17 2.93
CA THR A 72 13.18 -23.43 2.38
C THR A 72 13.78 -23.77 1.01
N TYR A 73 14.00 -22.76 0.16
CA TYR A 73 14.43 -22.94 -1.23
C TYR A 73 15.69 -22.13 -1.57
N TYR A 74 16.69 -22.14 -0.68
CA TYR A 74 17.89 -21.27 -0.76
C TYR A 74 18.58 -21.25 -2.12
N LYS A 75 18.87 -22.43 -2.69
CA LYS A 75 19.56 -22.54 -3.99
C LYS A 75 18.73 -21.93 -5.13
N GLN A 76 17.44 -22.24 -5.16
CA GLN A 76 16.53 -21.76 -6.19
C GLN A 76 16.27 -20.25 -6.07
N PHE A 77 16.18 -19.74 -4.84
CA PHE A 77 16.04 -18.31 -4.56
C PHE A 77 17.24 -17.52 -5.11
N SER A 78 18.46 -17.97 -4.80
CA SER A 78 19.68 -17.33 -5.29
C SER A 78 19.77 -17.37 -6.83
N MET A 79 19.45 -18.51 -7.44
CA MET A 79 19.44 -18.65 -8.90
C MET A 79 18.38 -17.79 -9.56
N SER A 80 17.16 -17.72 -9.01
CA SER A 80 16.08 -16.85 -9.51
C SER A 80 16.50 -15.38 -9.48
N PHE A 81 17.09 -14.92 -8.38
CA PHE A 81 17.62 -13.57 -8.28
C PHE A 81 18.74 -13.29 -9.31
N LEU A 82 19.74 -14.17 -9.39
CA LEU A 82 20.86 -14.04 -10.31
C LEU A 82 20.46 -14.17 -11.80
N SER A 83 19.36 -14.87 -12.08
CA SER A 83 18.85 -15.07 -13.44
C SER A 83 18.38 -13.77 -14.09
N ASN A 84 17.93 -12.80 -13.28
CA ASN A 84 17.53 -11.48 -13.77
C ASN A 84 18.72 -10.65 -14.27
N PHE A 85 19.95 -10.95 -13.88
CA PHE A 85 21.13 -10.17 -14.28
C PHE A 85 22.06 -10.92 -15.25
N SER A 86 21.89 -12.24 -15.40
CA SER A 86 22.76 -13.08 -16.22
C SER A 86 21.99 -14.08 -17.06
N GLN A 87 22.16 -13.97 -18.38
CA GLN A 87 21.59 -14.90 -19.35
C GLN A 87 22.02 -16.35 -19.12
N ARG A 88 23.25 -16.56 -18.64
CA ARG A 88 23.78 -17.90 -18.30
C ARG A 88 23.01 -18.51 -17.14
N ASN A 89 22.74 -17.73 -16.10
CA ASN A 89 21.98 -18.20 -14.95
C ASN A 89 20.50 -18.42 -15.31
N TYR A 90 19.96 -17.58 -16.20
CA TYR A 90 18.63 -17.79 -16.77
C TYR A 90 18.52 -19.12 -17.54
N SER A 91 19.48 -19.44 -18.41
CA SER A 91 19.47 -20.73 -19.12
C SER A 91 19.65 -21.92 -18.20
N LEU A 92 20.47 -21.80 -17.14
CA LEU A 92 20.62 -22.84 -16.12
C LEU A 92 19.32 -23.04 -15.33
N LEU A 93 18.60 -21.96 -15.03
CA LEU A 93 17.31 -22.01 -14.36
C LEU A 93 16.25 -22.72 -15.21
N GLN A 94 16.22 -22.45 -16.51
CA GLN A 94 15.33 -23.14 -17.46
C GLN A 94 15.64 -24.65 -17.55
N GLN A 95 16.91 -25.04 -17.46
CA GLN A 95 17.31 -26.45 -17.49
C GLN A 95 16.90 -27.23 -16.23
N LEU A 96 16.68 -26.55 -15.10
CA LEU A 96 16.30 -27.15 -13.83
C LEU A 96 14.79 -27.52 -13.76
N GLY A 97 14.00 -27.19 -14.79
CA GLY A 97 12.59 -27.57 -14.92
C GLY A 97 11.64 -26.37 -14.99
N ASP A 98 10.34 -26.66 -14.93
CA ASP A 98 9.26 -25.66 -15.04
C ASP A 98 9.37 -24.60 -13.94
N THR A 99 9.95 -23.45 -14.30
CA THR A 99 10.12 -22.33 -13.37
C THR A 99 8.77 -21.88 -12.81
N ILE A 100 7.73 -21.75 -13.64
CA ILE A 100 6.40 -21.27 -13.22
C ILE A 100 5.76 -22.13 -12.13
N ARG A 101 5.92 -23.46 -12.19
CA ARG A 101 5.27 -24.41 -11.28
C ARG A 101 6.03 -24.60 -9.97
N HIS A 102 7.23 -24.04 -9.87
CA HIS A 102 8.04 -24.20 -8.68
C HIS A 102 7.39 -23.47 -7.49
N PRO A 103 7.23 -24.10 -6.30
CA PRO A 103 6.52 -23.52 -5.16
C PRO A 103 7.11 -22.18 -4.69
N LEU A 104 8.42 -21.98 -4.81
CA LEU A 104 9.07 -20.68 -4.55
C LEU A 104 8.47 -19.54 -5.37
N ASN A 105 8.21 -19.74 -6.68
CA ASN A 105 7.69 -18.69 -7.54
C ASN A 105 6.24 -18.35 -7.20
N LEU A 106 5.46 -19.34 -6.75
CA LEU A 106 4.10 -19.11 -6.25
C LEU A 106 4.14 -18.28 -4.96
N ILE A 107 5.02 -18.63 -4.00
CA ILE A 107 5.18 -17.84 -2.76
C ILE A 107 5.59 -16.41 -3.09
N LEU A 108 6.56 -16.21 -3.98
CA LEU A 108 7.01 -14.87 -4.37
C LEU A 108 5.98 -14.10 -5.18
N LEU A 109 5.11 -14.78 -5.94
CA LEU A 109 3.96 -14.14 -6.59
C LEU A 109 2.95 -13.63 -5.56
N ILE A 110 2.67 -14.41 -4.51
CA ILE A 110 1.82 -13.95 -3.40
C ILE A 110 2.45 -12.73 -2.72
N VAL A 111 3.75 -12.78 -2.43
CA VAL A 111 4.51 -11.65 -1.88
C VAL A 111 4.40 -10.44 -2.81
N TYR A 112 4.53 -10.61 -4.12
CA TYR A 112 4.39 -9.54 -5.11
C TYR A 112 3.01 -8.90 -5.05
N ILE A 113 1.93 -9.70 -5.02
CA ILE A 113 0.56 -9.18 -4.97
C ILE A 113 0.34 -8.38 -3.68
N ILE A 114 0.72 -8.94 -2.52
CA ILE A 114 0.50 -8.27 -1.23
C ILE A 114 1.39 -7.02 -1.11
N SER A 115 2.67 -7.09 -1.49
CA SER A 115 3.57 -5.93 -1.44
C SER A 115 3.17 -4.83 -2.42
N GLY A 116 2.73 -5.19 -3.63
CA GLY A 116 2.18 -4.24 -4.59
C GLY A 116 0.91 -3.56 -4.05
N ALA A 117 0.03 -4.34 -3.43
CA ALA A 117 -1.20 -3.80 -2.84
C ALA A 117 -0.89 -2.85 -1.68
N LEU A 118 0.06 -3.22 -0.83
CA LEU A 118 0.52 -2.41 0.29
C LEU A 118 1.16 -1.11 -0.20
N PHE A 119 2.02 -1.17 -1.22
CA PHE A 119 2.62 0.01 -1.84
C PHE A 119 1.58 0.96 -2.41
N LEU A 120 0.62 0.44 -3.20
CA LEU A 120 -0.47 1.23 -3.75
C LEU A 120 -1.32 1.86 -2.63
N SER A 121 -1.54 1.11 -1.56
CA SER A 121 -2.31 1.54 -0.39
C SER A 121 -1.64 2.69 0.35
N ILE A 122 -0.32 2.65 0.53
CA ILE A 122 0.42 3.73 1.17
C ILE A 122 0.33 5.01 0.33
N ILE A 123 0.47 4.90 -0.99
CA ILE A 123 0.44 6.07 -1.88
C ILE A 123 -0.95 6.70 -1.91
N SER A 124 -2.00 5.89 -1.90
CA SER A 124 -3.37 6.40 -2.02
C SER A 124 -4.03 6.78 -0.71
N TYR A 125 -3.47 6.38 0.43
CA TYR A 125 -4.04 6.63 1.75
C TYR A 125 -4.35 8.12 2.00
N ASP A 126 -3.50 9.03 1.50
CA ASP A 126 -3.67 10.47 1.67
C ASP A 126 -4.73 11.08 0.73
N TYR A 127 -5.13 10.37 -0.33
CA TYR A 127 -6.06 10.84 -1.35
C TYR A 127 -7.47 10.27 -1.23
N ILE A 128 -7.69 9.34 -0.28
CA ILE A 128 -8.95 8.62 -0.12
C ILE A 128 -9.74 9.19 1.05
N ASN A 129 -11.07 9.12 0.95
CA ASN A 129 -11.93 9.47 2.06
C ASN A 129 -11.74 8.46 3.22
N GLN A 130 -11.10 8.93 4.30
CA GLN A 130 -10.79 8.12 5.49
C GLN A 130 -12.04 7.74 6.31
N GLU A 131 -13.19 8.37 6.04
CA GLU A 131 -14.46 8.00 6.69
C GLU A 131 -15.06 6.70 6.12
N THR A 132 -14.81 6.40 4.84
CA THR A 132 -15.37 5.23 4.16
C THR A 132 -14.41 4.04 4.12
N TYR A 133 -13.10 4.29 4.08
CA TYR A 133 -12.10 3.23 3.92
C TYR A 133 -11.17 3.10 5.12
N THR A 134 -11.17 1.91 5.73
CA THR A 134 -10.11 1.49 6.66
C THR A 134 -8.87 1.03 5.88
N ILE A 135 -7.69 1.05 6.52
CA ILE A 135 -6.45 0.57 5.91
C ILE A 135 -6.56 -0.87 5.44
N ASN A 136 -7.16 -1.74 6.26
CA ASN A 136 -7.33 -3.14 5.91
C ASN A 136 -8.24 -3.29 4.68
N SER A 137 -9.39 -2.60 4.63
CA SER A 137 -10.26 -2.66 3.45
C SER A 137 -9.57 -2.17 2.18
N LEU A 138 -8.73 -1.13 2.31
CA LEU A 138 -8.00 -0.53 1.20
C LEU A 138 -6.90 -1.48 0.68
N VAL A 139 -6.14 -2.12 1.58
CA VAL A 139 -5.19 -3.18 1.21
C VAL A 139 -5.89 -4.35 0.54
N PHE A 140 -7.03 -4.83 1.08
CA PHE A 140 -7.78 -5.94 0.48
C PHE A 140 -8.31 -5.60 -0.92
N GLN A 141 -8.86 -4.40 -1.11
CA GLN A 141 -9.30 -3.92 -2.43
C GLN A 141 -8.13 -3.91 -3.42
N ASN A 142 -6.97 -3.41 -3.01
CA ASN A 142 -5.78 -3.37 -3.85
C ASN A 142 -5.22 -4.78 -4.16
N ILE A 143 -5.33 -5.73 -3.24
CA ILE A 143 -5.01 -7.15 -3.49
C ILE A 143 -5.91 -7.69 -4.60
N ILE A 144 -7.22 -7.43 -4.55
CA ILE A 144 -8.17 -7.89 -5.57
C ILE A 144 -7.85 -7.29 -6.94
N ILE A 145 -7.55 -5.99 -7.00
CA ILE A 145 -7.21 -5.30 -8.25
C ILE A 145 -5.93 -5.89 -8.86
N ILE A 146 -4.85 -6.00 -8.09
CA ILE A 146 -3.56 -6.51 -8.59
C ILE A 146 -3.67 -7.98 -8.98
N SER A 147 -4.36 -8.79 -8.17
CA SER A 147 -4.63 -10.20 -8.50
C SER A 147 -5.44 -10.32 -9.79
N GLY A 148 -6.47 -9.46 -9.97
CA GLY A 148 -7.26 -9.40 -11.19
C GLY A 148 -6.42 -9.05 -12.42
N VAL A 149 -5.50 -8.09 -12.30
CA VAL A 149 -4.56 -7.75 -13.38
C VAL A 149 -3.68 -8.95 -13.72
N VAL A 150 -3.02 -9.56 -12.74
CA VAL A 150 -2.14 -10.73 -12.96
C VAL A 150 -2.92 -11.90 -13.57
N LEU A 151 -4.13 -12.18 -13.10
CA LEU A 151 -4.96 -13.25 -13.66
C LEU A 151 -5.38 -12.91 -15.10
N SER A 152 -5.78 -11.67 -15.38
CA SER A 152 -6.19 -11.25 -16.72
C SER A 152 -5.04 -11.37 -17.73
N THR A 153 -3.81 -10.99 -17.36
CA THR A 153 -2.65 -11.10 -18.23
C THR A 153 -2.33 -12.56 -18.55
N ILE A 154 -2.45 -13.46 -17.57
CA ILE A 154 -2.27 -14.91 -17.77
C ILE A 154 -3.37 -15.47 -18.68
N ILE A 155 -4.65 -15.14 -18.42
CA ILE A 155 -5.77 -15.63 -19.23
C ILE A 155 -5.65 -15.16 -20.68
N ILE A 156 -5.31 -13.89 -20.91
CA ILE A 156 -5.12 -13.36 -22.26
C ILE A 156 -3.92 -14.05 -22.91
N ALA A 157 -2.79 -14.22 -22.21
CA ALA A 157 -1.64 -14.93 -22.76
C ALA A 157 -2.00 -16.37 -23.18
N GLU A 158 -2.75 -17.11 -22.36
CA GLU A 158 -3.17 -18.48 -22.69
C GLU A 158 -4.17 -18.52 -23.86
N PHE A 159 -5.04 -17.51 -23.97
CA PHE A 159 -5.93 -17.37 -25.12
C PHE A 159 -5.13 -17.17 -26.42
N PHE A 160 -4.10 -16.31 -26.41
CA PHE A 160 -3.20 -16.11 -27.55
C PHE A 160 -2.40 -17.37 -27.88
N ARG A 161 -2.01 -18.15 -26.86
CA ARG A 161 -1.35 -19.44 -27.03
C ARG A 161 -2.19 -20.41 -27.82
N TYR A 162 -3.45 -20.54 -27.42
CA TYR A 162 -4.41 -21.40 -28.10
C TYR A 162 -4.70 -20.94 -29.53
N LEU A 163 -4.88 -19.63 -29.75
CA LEU A 163 -5.29 -19.09 -31.04
C LEU A 163 -4.17 -19.13 -32.10
N PHE A 164 -2.93 -18.81 -31.70
CA PHE A 164 -1.81 -18.69 -32.64
C PHE A 164 -0.83 -19.89 -32.61
N GLN A 165 -1.01 -20.85 -31.69
CA GLN A 165 -0.15 -22.04 -31.54
C GLN A 165 1.33 -21.69 -31.36
N ILE A 166 1.61 -20.61 -30.63
CA ILE A 166 2.96 -20.05 -30.39
C ILE A 166 3.53 -20.47 -29.01
N ASP A 167 3.53 -21.77 -28.72
CA ASP A 167 3.90 -22.34 -27.41
C ASP A 167 5.27 -21.88 -26.88
N ILE A 168 6.28 -21.84 -27.75
CA ILE A 168 7.67 -21.49 -27.38
C ILE A 168 7.78 -20.00 -27.00
N LEU A 169 7.07 -19.14 -27.71
CA LEU A 169 7.09 -17.70 -27.45
C LEU A 169 6.42 -17.39 -26.11
N ILE A 170 5.28 -18.02 -25.86
CA ILE A 170 4.47 -17.77 -24.66
C ILE A 170 5.10 -18.41 -23.42
N SER A 171 5.70 -19.59 -23.52
CA SER A 171 6.49 -20.16 -22.43
C SER A 171 7.65 -19.23 -22.04
N THR A 172 8.44 -18.76 -23.00
CA THR A 172 9.54 -17.81 -22.74
C THR A 172 9.03 -16.52 -22.08
N TYR A 173 7.88 -16.01 -22.54
CA TYR A 173 7.24 -14.84 -21.94
C TYR A 173 6.82 -15.10 -20.50
N TYR A 174 6.15 -16.22 -20.20
CA TYR A 174 5.72 -16.54 -18.85
C TYR A 174 6.90 -16.67 -17.89
N GLU A 175 7.97 -17.35 -18.30
CA GLU A 175 9.16 -17.48 -17.47
C GLU A 175 9.79 -16.12 -17.16
N SER A 176 9.95 -15.27 -18.18
CA SER A 176 10.47 -13.90 -18.00
C SER A 176 9.57 -13.05 -17.09
N THR A 177 8.25 -13.17 -17.24
CA THR A 177 7.27 -12.47 -16.42
C THR A 177 7.29 -12.93 -14.96
N VAL A 178 7.36 -14.24 -14.71
CA VAL A 178 7.48 -14.78 -13.34
C VAL A 178 8.79 -14.35 -12.68
N GLN A 179 9.92 -14.40 -13.40
CA GLN A 179 11.19 -13.91 -12.86
C GLN A 179 11.13 -12.42 -12.54
N SER A 180 10.44 -11.65 -13.37
CA SER A 180 10.22 -10.22 -13.11
C SER A 180 9.36 -10.00 -11.87
N TYR A 181 8.26 -10.73 -11.67
CA TYR A 181 7.45 -10.60 -10.46
C TYR A 181 8.25 -10.95 -9.20
N ASN A 182 9.09 -11.98 -9.24
CA ASN A 182 9.97 -12.33 -8.13
C ASN A 182 10.94 -11.20 -7.77
N LEU A 183 11.55 -10.56 -8.76
CA LEU A 183 12.46 -9.44 -8.50
C LEU A 183 11.69 -8.20 -8.04
N SER A 184 10.53 -7.92 -8.63
CA SER A 184 9.67 -6.80 -8.23
C SER A 184 9.15 -6.97 -6.80
N SER A 185 8.87 -8.20 -6.35
CA SER A 185 8.43 -8.46 -4.97
C SER A 185 9.49 -8.05 -3.95
N LEU A 186 10.77 -8.31 -4.26
CA LEU A 186 11.89 -7.91 -3.42
C LEU A 186 12.10 -6.40 -3.43
N ILE A 187 12.08 -5.78 -4.62
CA ILE A 187 12.21 -4.32 -4.78
C ILE A 187 11.08 -3.61 -4.03
N LEU A 188 9.83 -4.05 -4.19
CA LEU A 188 8.68 -3.47 -3.49
C LEU A 188 8.82 -3.63 -1.98
N THR A 189 9.17 -4.81 -1.49
CA THR A 189 9.30 -5.04 -0.04
C THR A 189 10.38 -4.16 0.58
N LEU A 190 11.57 -4.10 -0.03
CA LEU A 190 12.65 -3.21 0.41
C LEU A 190 12.27 -1.74 0.27
N GLY A 191 11.58 -1.39 -0.80
CA GLY A 191 11.06 -0.05 -1.04
C GLY A 191 10.08 0.41 0.02
N ILE A 192 9.13 -0.45 0.41
CA ILE A 192 8.16 -0.12 1.46
C ILE A 192 8.86 0.07 2.81
N TRP A 193 9.86 -0.77 3.14
CA TRP A 193 10.70 -0.53 4.32
C TRP A 193 11.35 0.87 4.26
N PHE A 194 11.86 1.25 3.10
CA PHE A 194 12.45 2.57 2.91
C PHE A 194 11.43 3.71 3.04
N ILE A 195 10.20 3.54 2.52
CA ILE A 195 9.12 4.52 2.67
C ILE A 195 8.79 4.77 4.15
N ILE A 196 8.65 3.69 4.94
CA ILE A 196 8.28 3.80 6.36
C ILE A 196 9.33 4.58 7.17
N PHE A 197 10.62 4.45 6.83
CA PHE A 197 11.70 5.08 7.60
C PHE A 197 12.24 6.39 7.02
N SER A 198 12.17 6.60 5.71
CA SER A 198 12.78 7.75 5.03
C SER A 198 11.76 8.79 4.53
N GLY A 199 10.47 8.49 4.59
CA GLY A 199 9.40 9.34 4.07
C GLY A 199 8.94 8.96 2.66
N ILE A 200 7.71 9.35 2.32
CA ILE A 200 6.96 8.84 1.17
C ILE A 200 7.47 9.40 -0.16
N GLU A 201 7.71 10.70 -0.27
CA GLU A 201 7.95 11.37 -1.56
C GLU A 201 9.21 10.86 -2.29
N ILE A 202 10.37 10.91 -1.65
CA ILE A 202 11.64 10.50 -2.27
C ILE A 202 11.65 8.98 -2.51
N ALA A 203 11.17 8.21 -1.53
CA ALA A 203 11.17 6.76 -1.60
C ALA A 203 10.26 6.24 -2.73
N THR A 204 9.07 6.81 -2.91
CA THR A 204 8.15 6.42 -3.98
C THR A 204 8.75 6.66 -5.37
N ILE A 205 9.40 7.81 -5.60
CA ILE A 205 10.07 8.11 -6.87
C ILE A 205 11.17 7.07 -7.17
N ILE A 206 12.00 6.74 -6.18
CA ILE A 206 13.07 5.75 -6.33
C ILE A 206 12.50 4.38 -6.67
N ILE A 207 11.45 3.94 -5.97
CA ILE A 207 10.81 2.63 -6.19
C ILE A 207 10.19 2.57 -7.58
N LEU A 208 9.47 3.62 -7.99
CA LEU A 208 8.87 3.70 -9.32
C LEU A 208 9.95 3.68 -10.41
N GLY A 209 11.07 4.39 -10.19
CA GLY A 209 12.25 4.37 -11.06
C GLY A 209 12.87 2.98 -11.19
N LEU A 210 13.02 2.25 -10.08
CA LEU A 210 13.54 0.87 -10.10
C LEU A 210 12.58 -0.10 -10.81
N LEU A 211 11.28 -0.01 -10.54
CA LEU A 211 10.27 -0.87 -11.18
C LEU A 211 10.17 -0.61 -12.68
N THR A 212 10.21 0.66 -13.10
CA THR A 212 10.20 1.03 -14.52
C THR A 212 11.47 0.57 -15.23
N MET A 213 12.65 0.76 -14.63
CA MET A 213 13.91 0.23 -15.17
C MET A 213 13.88 -1.29 -15.30
N GLN A 214 13.38 -1.99 -14.28
CA GLN A 214 13.22 -3.44 -14.31
C GLN A 214 12.27 -3.89 -15.44
N TYR A 215 11.13 -3.22 -15.59
CA TYR A 215 10.16 -3.51 -16.64
C TYR A 215 10.75 -3.30 -18.05
N LEU A 216 11.46 -2.19 -18.26
CA LEU A 216 12.15 -1.91 -19.53
C LEU A 216 13.24 -2.94 -19.82
N TYR A 217 14.01 -3.31 -18.80
CA TYR A 217 15.06 -4.34 -18.91
C TYR A 217 14.47 -5.71 -19.31
N ARG A 218 13.32 -6.09 -18.73
CA ARG A 218 12.59 -7.31 -19.12
C ARG A 218 12.16 -7.27 -20.59
N ILE A 219 11.55 -6.16 -21.04
CA ILE A 219 11.13 -6.00 -22.44
C ILE A 219 12.34 -6.11 -23.39
N TYR A 220 13.46 -5.47 -23.03
CA TYR A 220 14.69 -5.55 -23.80
C TYR A 220 15.22 -6.98 -23.93
N ASN A 221 15.25 -7.73 -22.83
CA ASN A 221 15.69 -9.14 -22.85
C ASN A 221 14.78 -10.02 -23.70
N LEU A 222 13.46 -9.84 -23.59
CA LEU A 222 12.50 -10.58 -24.41
C LEU A 222 12.67 -10.26 -25.90
N LEU A 223 12.87 -8.99 -26.26
CA LEU A 223 13.13 -8.57 -27.65
C LEU A 223 14.38 -9.27 -28.22
N ILE A 224 15.47 -9.32 -27.46
CA ILE A 224 16.69 -10.02 -27.86
C ILE A 224 16.43 -11.51 -28.04
N HIS A 225 15.74 -12.14 -27.08
CA HIS A 225 15.46 -13.57 -27.14
C HIS A 225 14.62 -13.95 -28.35
N ILE A 226 13.62 -13.14 -28.67
CA ILE A 226 12.75 -13.34 -29.82
C ILE A 226 13.55 -13.17 -31.11
N ARG A 227 14.34 -12.10 -31.22
CA ARG A 227 15.16 -11.86 -32.42
C ARG A 227 16.16 -12.99 -32.70
N ILE A 228 16.73 -13.60 -31.66
CA ILE A 228 17.75 -14.65 -31.82
C ILE A 228 17.12 -16.02 -32.09
N LYS A 229 16.04 -16.39 -31.37
CA LYS A 229 15.49 -17.76 -31.41
C LYS A 229 14.31 -17.93 -32.36
N ASN A 230 13.60 -16.85 -32.67
CA ASN A 230 12.24 -16.91 -33.15
C ASN A 230 12.13 -16.05 -34.42
N LYS A 231 11.90 -16.68 -35.59
CA LYS A 231 11.74 -16.00 -36.90
C LYS A 231 10.46 -15.12 -36.99
N TYR A 232 9.88 -14.72 -35.86
CA TYR A 232 8.69 -13.88 -35.81
C TYR A 232 9.09 -12.43 -36.05
N SER A 233 8.25 -11.70 -36.80
CA SER A 233 8.42 -10.27 -37.01
C SER A 233 8.27 -9.52 -35.69
N LEU A 234 9.16 -8.54 -35.43
CA LEU A 234 9.07 -7.63 -34.27
C LEU A 234 7.68 -7.00 -34.12
N PHE A 235 6.96 -6.82 -35.23
CA PHE A 235 5.60 -6.31 -35.24
C PHE A 235 4.62 -7.18 -34.44
N HIS A 236 4.72 -8.52 -34.54
CA HIS A 236 3.84 -9.42 -33.80
C HIS A 236 4.09 -9.33 -32.29
N TYR A 237 5.35 -9.12 -31.89
CA TYR A 237 5.71 -8.96 -30.49
C TYR A 237 5.22 -7.63 -29.90
N ILE A 238 5.28 -6.54 -30.67
CA ILE A 238 4.74 -5.24 -30.23
C ILE A 238 3.22 -5.34 -30.03
N ILE A 239 2.50 -5.93 -31.00
CA ILE A 239 1.05 -6.15 -30.86
C ILE A 239 0.75 -6.98 -29.61
N TYR A 240 1.52 -8.05 -29.39
CA TYR A 240 1.37 -8.90 -28.21
C TYR A 240 1.57 -8.14 -26.89
N ILE A 241 2.63 -7.34 -26.74
CA ILE A 241 2.83 -6.54 -25.52
C ILE A 241 1.65 -5.59 -25.31
N CYS A 242 1.20 -4.93 -26.38
CA CYS A 242 0.10 -3.98 -26.29
C CYS A 242 -1.21 -4.65 -25.84
N THR A 243 -1.52 -5.85 -26.34
CA THR A 243 -2.76 -6.55 -26.02
C THR A 243 -2.71 -7.29 -24.69
N VAL A 244 -1.58 -7.92 -24.37
CA VAL A 244 -1.46 -8.79 -23.19
C VAL A 244 -1.09 -8.02 -21.93
N GLU A 245 -0.28 -6.96 -22.03
CA GLU A 245 0.20 -6.24 -20.84
C GLU A 245 -0.38 -4.83 -20.72
N ILE A 246 -0.30 -4.04 -21.79
CA ILE A 246 -0.67 -2.62 -21.74
C ILE A 246 -2.19 -2.47 -21.61
N LEU A 247 -2.98 -3.23 -22.38
CA LEU A 247 -4.43 -3.11 -22.36
C LEU A 247 -5.06 -3.45 -20.99
N PRO A 248 -4.74 -4.57 -20.32
CA PRO A 248 -5.25 -4.85 -18.98
C PRO A 248 -4.83 -3.80 -17.95
N LEU A 249 -3.59 -3.29 -18.06
CA LEU A 249 -3.07 -2.26 -17.17
C LEU A 249 -3.81 -0.94 -17.32
N ILE A 250 -4.14 -0.51 -18.55
CA ILE A 250 -4.95 0.70 -18.80
C ILE A 250 -6.35 0.55 -18.19
N ILE A 251 -6.98 -0.62 -18.39
CA ILE A 251 -8.32 -0.90 -17.84
C ILE A 251 -8.29 -0.82 -16.31
N ALA A 252 -7.27 -1.44 -15.68
CA ALA A 252 -7.11 -1.43 -14.24
C ALA A 252 -6.88 -0.02 -13.68
N THR A 253 -6.04 0.79 -14.32
CA THR A 253 -5.80 2.18 -13.90
C THR A 253 -7.08 3.01 -13.97
N LYS A 254 -7.88 2.84 -15.01
CA LYS A 254 -9.17 3.54 -15.15
C LYS A 254 -10.17 3.09 -14.07
N LEU A 255 -10.27 1.80 -13.81
CA LEU A 255 -11.13 1.26 -12.75
C LEU A 255 -10.68 1.76 -11.37
N TYR A 256 -9.38 1.77 -11.12
CA TYR A 256 -8.79 2.28 -9.88
C TYR A 256 -9.17 3.75 -9.66
N PHE A 257 -9.02 4.59 -10.69
CA PHE A 257 -9.40 6.00 -10.60
C PHE A 257 -10.89 6.18 -10.23
N VAL A 258 -11.77 5.42 -10.87
CA VAL A 258 -13.23 5.51 -10.62
C VAL A 258 -13.61 4.96 -9.24
N MET A 259 -12.96 3.90 -8.76
CA MET A 259 -13.34 3.24 -7.50
C MET A 259 -12.72 3.86 -6.25
N VAL A 260 -11.59 4.55 -6.39
CA VAL A 260 -10.75 4.96 -5.25
C VAL A 260 -10.59 6.47 -5.14
N LEU A 261 -10.55 7.20 -6.27
CA LEU A 261 -10.29 8.64 -6.28
C LEU A 261 -11.55 9.50 -6.54
N GLN A 262 -12.68 8.88 -6.89
CA GLN A 262 -14.01 9.53 -7.01
C GLN A 262 -14.91 9.08 -5.87
#